data_AF-A0AAV1KF27-F1
#
_entry.id   AF-A0AAV1KF27-F1
#
_cell.length_a   1.000
_cell.length_b   1.000
_cell.length_c   1.000
_cell.angle_alpha   90.00
_cell.angle_beta   90.00
_cell.angle_gamma   90.00
#
_symmetry.space_group_name_H-M   'P 1'
#
loop_
_entity.id
_entity.type
_entity.pdbx_description
1 polymer ?
#
loop_
_entity_poly.entity_id
_entity_poly.type
_entity_poly.pdbx_seq_one_letter_code
_entity_poly.pdbx_strand_id
1 'polypeptide(L)'
;MIKGEKHGVILVDEMKLSEGVYFDQHSMKFSSFVNLGQHTPEDLKNKTADHALVFKFVPFRGRWVQALGCFLSRNACKSEPLHKLLLECIVLMENSGICIDAVVMDGASWNRGVWKIFGIDDKNISCEHPYDRSRRLWMISDFNHLLKCFRTSTLDDNLQEFQTPYGIVKKKHWEALLEEENYRQPNMKIAYKLTPAHLKPKGFQTMNVPLATQVFGHEVSVAMAHYQSVCDKLKDSTPTQKFIDVVYKLIKAMSSREPKKALYVKEDCCQKQAILDFLQFLEDWEKVEKKNLYQGVCY
;
A
#
# COMPACT_ATOMS: atom_id res chain seq x y z
N MET A 1 -18.19 18.18 17.13
CA MET A 1 -17.62 16.85 16.79
C MET A 1 -17.67 15.95 18.02
N ILE A 2 -18.22 14.75 17.88
CA ILE A 2 -18.16 13.72 18.93
C ILE A 2 -16.68 13.34 19.13
N LYS A 3 -16.26 13.01 20.35
CA LYS A 3 -14.83 12.77 20.69
C LYS A 3 -14.12 11.83 19.70
N GLY A 4 -14.80 10.76 19.25
CA GLY A 4 -14.23 9.80 18.30
C GLY A 4 -14.12 10.29 16.85
N GLU A 5 -14.80 11.37 16.45
CA GLU A 5 -14.70 11.94 15.09
C GLU A 5 -13.52 12.91 14.94
N LYS A 6 -12.84 13.21 16.05
CA LYS A 6 -11.65 14.05 16.09
C LYS A 6 -10.36 13.25 15.90
N HIS A 7 -10.42 11.93 16.09
CA HIS A 7 -9.28 11.02 15.95
C HIS A 7 -9.17 10.51 14.52
N GLY A 8 -7.95 10.47 13.98
CA GLY A 8 -7.74 10.06 12.60
C GLY A 8 -6.29 10.03 12.17
N VAL A 9 -6.12 10.01 10.85
CA VAL A 9 -4.81 9.87 10.20
C VAL A 9 -4.56 11.02 9.23
N ILE A 10 -3.29 11.36 9.08
CA ILE A 10 -2.82 12.20 7.98
C ILE A 10 -2.37 11.28 6.85
N LEU A 11 -2.92 11.48 5.66
CA LEU A 11 -2.43 10.91 4.41
C LEU A 11 -1.52 11.93 3.73
N VAL A 12 -0.36 11.48 3.28
CA VAL A 12 0.60 12.29 2.52
C VAL A 12 0.91 11.59 1.21
N ASP A 13 0.70 12.30 0.10
CA ASP A 13 1.01 11.79 -1.24
C ASP A 13 1.42 12.93 -2.18
N GLU A 14 2.10 12.59 -3.27
CA GLU A 14 2.54 13.53 -4.31
C GLU A 14 1.84 13.25 -5.64
N MET A 15 1.42 14.31 -6.31
CA MET A 15 0.78 14.25 -7.62
C MET A 15 1.65 14.95 -8.67
N LYS A 16 1.93 14.28 -9.79
CA LYS A 16 2.63 14.89 -10.93
C LYS A 16 1.78 16.02 -11.53
N LEU A 17 2.41 17.15 -11.78
CA LEU A 17 1.85 18.31 -12.45
C LEU A 17 2.49 18.51 -13.83
N SER A 18 1.80 19.21 -14.72
CA SER A 18 2.40 19.77 -15.92
C SER A 18 3.23 21.00 -15.56
N GLU A 19 4.51 21.00 -15.94
CA GLU A 19 5.36 22.18 -15.75
C GLU A 19 4.89 23.32 -16.65
N GLY A 20 4.80 24.52 -16.09
CA GLY A 20 4.48 25.73 -16.83
C GLY A 20 4.45 26.94 -15.91
N VAL A 21 4.84 28.11 -16.42
CA VAL A 21 4.76 29.36 -15.66
C VAL A 21 3.43 30.04 -15.97
N TYR A 22 2.69 30.37 -14.93
CA TYR A 22 1.43 31.11 -15.06
C TYR A 22 1.61 32.51 -14.49
N PHE A 23 1.11 33.52 -15.20
CA PHE A 23 1.08 34.89 -14.72
C PHE A 23 -0.34 35.22 -14.24
N ASP A 24 -0.49 35.42 -12.93
CA ASP A 24 -1.74 35.87 -12.35
C ASP A 24 -1.86 37.39 -12.48
N GLN A 25 -2.81 37.84 -13.29
CA GLN A 25 -3.06 39.26 -13.55
C GLN A 25 -3.62 39.99 -12.32
N HIS A 26 -4.25 39.29 -11.38
CA HIS A 26 -4.80 39.92 -10.18
C HIS A 26 -3.72 40.22 -9.14
N SER A 27 -2.89 39.23 -8.82
CA SER A 27 -1.78 39.44 -7.88
C SER A 27 -0.52 40.04 -8.52
N MET A 28 -0.48 40.16 -9.85
CA MET A 28 0.67 40.59 -10.65
C MET A 28 1.93 39.77 -10.36
N LYS A 29 1.75 38.47 -10.12
CA LYS A 29 2.84 37.53 -9.77
C LYS A 29 2.88 36.35 -10.73
N PHE A 30 4.10 35.89 -10.99
CA PHE A 30 4.31 34.59 -11.59
C PHE A 30 4.12 33.49 -10.53
N SER A 31 3.38 32.45 -10.87
CA SER A 31 3.15 31.26 -10.06
C SER A 31 3.80 30.02 -10.68
N SER A 32 3.61 28.87 -10.05
CA SER A 32 4.12 27.55 -10.49
C SER A 32 5.59 27.27 -10.18
N PHE A 33 6.17 28.00 -9.22
CA PHE A 33 7.49 27.69 -8.67
C PHE A 33 7.38 26.78 -7.45
N VAL A 34 8.49 26.12 -7.10
CA VAL A 34 8.59 25.33 -5.87
C VAL A 34 8.27 26.23 -4.66
N ASN A 35 7.35 25.76 -3.84
CA ASN A 35 6.92 26.43 -2.63
C ASN A 35 6.54 25.39 -1.57
N LEU A 36 7.50 25.14 -0.67
CA LEU A 36 7.35 24.36 0.57
C LEU A 36 7.27 25.28 1.80
N GLY A 37 6.77 26.51 1.61
CA GLY A 37 6.77 27.55 2.64
C GLY A 37 8.19 27.92 3.10
N GLN A 38 8.35 28.11 4.41
CA GLN A 38 9.63 28.41 5.05
C GLN A 38 10.67 27.28 4.91
N HIS A 39 10.24 26.07 4.52
CA HIS A 39 11.10 24.90 4.34
C HIS A 39 11.56 24.72 2.88
N THR A 40 11.30 25.70 2.01
CA THR A 40 11.76 25.67 0.62
C THR A 40 13.29 25.76 0.54
N PRO A 41 13.98 24.76 -0.02
CA PRO A 41 15.42 24.81 -0.23
C PRO A 41 15.83 25.97 -1.16
N GLU A 42 16.94 26.64 -0.85
CA GLU A 42 17.38 27.84 -1.58
C GLU A 42 17.63 27.58 -3.07
N ASP A 43 18.16 26.40 -3.40
CA ASP A 43 18.43 25.95 -4.77
C ASP A 43 17.16 25.72 -5.61
N LEU A 44 15.99 25.62 -4.95
CA LEU A 44 14.71 25.32 -5.60
C LEU A 44 13.76 26.51 -5.73
N LYS A 45 13.96 27.63 -5.00
CA LYS A 45 13.01 28.76 -4.96
C LYS A 45 12.63 29.33 -6.32
N ASN A 46 13.55 29.31 -7.29
CA ASN A 46 13.34 29.84 -8.64
C ASN A 46 13.13 28.75 -9.69
N LYS A 47 12.85 27.51 -9.28
CA LYS A 47 12.60 26.39 -10.18
C LYS A 47 11.10 26.19 -10.33
N THR A 48 10.66 25.84 -11.54
CA THR A 48 9.29 25.39 -11.77
C THR A 48 9.02 24.13 -10.95
N ALA A 49 7.83 24.05 -10.39
CA ALA A 49 7.32 22.86 -9.73
C ALA A 49 6.76 21.90 -10.77
N ASP A 50 6.93 20.61 -10.53
CA ASP A 50 6.40 19.53 -11.37
C ASP A 50 5.60 18.51 -10.55
N HIS A 51 5.46 18.71 -9.23
CA HIS A 51 4.61 17.91 -8.36
C HIS A 51 3.85 18.80 -7.35
N ALA A 52 2.70 18.32 -6.90
CA ALA A 52 1.96 18.83 -5.75
C ALA A 52 2.03 17.81 -4.61
N LEU A 53 2.64 18.19 -3.50
CA LEU A 53 2.61 17.44 -2.24
C LEU A 53 1.34 17.81 -1.47
N VAL A 54 0.51 16.82 -1.16
CA VAL A 54 -0.80 17.04 -0.52
C VAL A 54 -0.87 16.33 0.82
N PHE A 55 -1.31 17.07 1.84
CA PHE A 55 -1.65 16.56 3.16
C PHE A 55 -3.16 16.54 3.32
N LYS A 56 -3.71 15.40 3.74
CA LYS A 56 -5.15 15.22 3.94
C LYS A 56 -5.42 14.51 5.25
N PHE A 57 -6.40 15.00 6.02
CA PHE A 57 -6.91 14.31 7.19
C PHE A 57 -8.07 13.37 6.84
N VAL A 58 -8.07 12.20 7.46
CA VAL A 58 -9.19 11.25 7.42
C VAL A 58 -9.49 10.77 8.85
N PRO A 59 -10.69 11.01 9.38
CA PRO A 59 -11.09 10.53 10.70
C PRO A 59 -11.31 9.01 10.68
N PHE A 60 -11.04 8.34 11.80
CA PHE A 60 -11.41 6.92 11.96
C PHE A 60 -12.93 6.72 12.01
N ARG A 61 -13.62 7.71 12.59
CA ARG A 61 -15.08 7.73 12.66
C ARG A 61 -15.63 8.96 11.97
N GLY A 62 -16.48 8.73 10.98
CA GLY A 62 -17.08 9.79 10.16
C GLY A 62 -16.88 9.52 8.68
N ARG A 63 -17.60 10.25 7.84
CA ARG A 63 -17.50 10.18 6.38
C ARG A 63 -17.14 11.55 5.80
N TRP A 64 -16.07 12.13 6.31
CA TRP A 64 -15.54 13.41 5.85
C TRP A 64 -14.02 13.33 5.70
N VAL A 65 -13.48 14.23 4.90
CA VAL A 65 -12.04 14.38 4.68
C VAL A 65 -11.74 15.86 4.58
N GLN A 66 -10.53 16.27 4.95
CA GLN A 66 -10.11 17.67 4.88
C GLN A 66 -8.72 17.76 4.26
N ALA A 67 -8.56 18.56 3.21
CA ALA A 67 -7.25 18.96 2.74
C ALA A 67 -6.62 19.90 3.78
N LEU A 68 -5.43 19.56 4.25
CA LEU A 68 -4.71 20.30 5.29
C LEU A 68 -3.68 21.26 4.70
N GLY A 69 -3.04 20.84 3.62
CA GLY A 69 -2.01 21.63 2.95
C GLY A 69 -1.70 21.07 1.57
N CYS A 70 -1.33 21.96 0.67
CA CYS A 70 -0.84 21.63 -0.66
C CYS A 70 0.41 22.46 -0.91
N PHE A 71 1.51 21.80 -1.27
CA PHE A 71 2.80 22.42 -1.49
C PHE A 71 3.28 22.07 -2.89
N LEU A 72 3.96 23.02 -3.53
CA LEU A 72 4.53 22.81 -4.86
C LEU A 72 5.96 22.32 -4.69
N SER A 73 6.26 21.11 -5.17
CA SER A 73 7.59 20.51 -5.13
C SER A 73 8.16 20.33 -6.54
N ARG A 74 9.49 20.21 -6.63
CA ARG A 74 10.18 19.78 -7.83
C ARG A 74 10.85 18.44 -7.58
N ASN A 75 10.60 17.48 -8.46
CA ASN A 75 10.78 16.05 -8.22
C ASN A 75 10.06 15.64 -6.92
N ALA A 76 10.53 14.57 -6.29
CA ALA A 76 10.04 14.19 -4.97
C ALA A 76 10.54 15.15 -3.87
N CYS A 77 9.66 15.52 -2.95
CA CYS A 77 10.04 16.30 -1.77
C CYS A 77 11.02 15.50 -0.90
N LYS A 78 12.21 16.07 -0.67
CA LYS A 78 13.25 15.44 0.16
C LYS A 78 12.72 15.19 1.58
N SER A 79 13.25 14.16 2.24
CA SER A 79 12.77 13.70 3.54
C SER A 79 12.82 14.76 4.64
N GLU A 80 13.85 15.61 4.67
CA GLU A 80 13.98 16.60 5.74
C GLU A 80 12.94 17.74 5.63
N PRO A 81 12.76 18.43 4.49
CA PRO A 81 11.63 19.37 4.33
C PRO A 81 10.27 18.72 4.56
N LEU A 82 10.08 17.47 4.07
CA LEU A 82 8.83 16.73 4.24
C LEU A 82 8.52 16.44 5.71
N HIS A 83 9.52 16.03 6.48
CA HIS A 83 9.42 15.83 7.92
C HIS A 83 9.01 17.13 8.64
N LYS A 84 9.64 18.27 8.31
CA LYS A 84 9.31 19.57 8.93
C LYS A 84 7.88 19.99 8.64
N LEU A 85 7.44 19.87 7.39
CA LEU A 85 6.05 20.15 6.99
C LEU A 85 5.05 19.23 7.70
N LEU A 86 5.37 17.94 7.82
CA LEU A 86 4.53 16.98 8.53
C LEU A 86 4.42 17.30 10.03
N LEU A 87 5.54 17.64 10.67
CA LEU A 87 5.56 18.03 12.08
C LEU A 87 4.71 19.28 12.33
N GLU A 88 4.89 20.32 11.49
CA GLU A 88 4.08 21.54 11.55
C GLU A 88 2.59 21.24 11.35
N CYS A 89 2.26 20.41 10.36
CA CYS A 89 0.88 19.98 10.10
C CYS A 89 0.26 19.27 11.32
N ILE A 90 0.98 18.34 11.96
CA ILE A 90 0.50 17.63 13.16
C ILE A 90 0.23 18.62 14.30
N VAL A 91 1.17 19.51 14.58
CA VAL A 91 1.05 20.49 15.68
C VAL A 91 -0.12 21.45 15.46
N LEU A 92 -0.31 21.94 14.22
CA LEU A 92 -1.43 22.84 13.89
C LEU A 92 -2.79 22.13 14.04
N MET A 93 -2.88 20.88 13.59
CA MET A 93 -4.13 20.10 13.70
C MET A 93 -4.50 19.79 15.14
N GLU A 94 -3.52 19.39 15.95
CA GLU A 94 -3.72 19.12 17.38
C GLU A 94 -4.14 20.37 18.15
N ASN A 95 -3.53 21.52 17.87
CA ASN A 95 -3.95 22.80 18.43
C ASN A 95 -5.39 23.19 18.05
N SER A 96 -5.90 22.75 16.90
CA SER A 96 -7.30 22.94 16.50
C SER A 96 -8.27 21.99 17.21
N GLY A 97 -7.76 21.03 17.98
CA GLY A 97 -8.54 20.00 18.67
C GLY A 97 -8.84 18.77 17.81
N ILE A 98 -8.09 18.54 16.72
CA ILE A 98 -8.11 17.30 15.92
C ILE A 98 -6.93 16.44 16.35
N CYS A 99 -7.21 15.21 16.77
CA CYS A 99 -6.19 14.28 17.25
C CYS A 99 -5.64 13.45 16.08
N ILE A 100 -4.35 13.59 15.82
CA ILE A 100 -3.62 12.80 14.85
C ILE A 100 -3.06 11.58 15.56
N ASP A 101 -3.46 10.39 15.11
CA ASP A 101 -3.01 9.13 15.72
C ASP A 101 -2.01 8.40 14.80
N ALA A 102 -2.11 8.60 13.48
CA ALA A 102 -1.17 7.99 12.55
C ALA A 102 -0.90 8.84 11.31
N VAL A 103 0.23 8.55 10.66
CA VAL A 103 0.59 9.08 9.34
C VAL A 103 0.66 7.91 8.37
N VAL A 104 -0.02 8.06 7.23
CA VAL A 104 -0.06 7.08 6.14
C VAL A 104 0.68 7.65 4.93
N MET A 105 1.69 6.94 4.46
CA MET A 105 2.51 7.32 3.30
C MET A 105 2.80 6.08 2.44
N ASP A 106 3.12 6.27 1.16
CA ASP A 106 3.63 5.18 0.35
C ASP A 106 5.07 4.77 0.74
N GLY A 107 5.58 3.70 0.12
CA GLY A 107 6.91 3.15 0.39
C GLY A 107 8.09 3.86 -0.30
N ALA A 108 7.89 5.06 -0.85
CA ALA A 108 8.95 5.77 -1.56
C ALA A 108 10.16 6.07 -0.66
N SER A 109 11.35 6.21 -1.26
CA SER A 109 12.60 6.36 -0.51
C SER A 109 12.62 7.61 0.38
N TRP A 110 12.04 8.72 -0.08
CA TRP A 110 11.94 9.95 0.71
C TRP A 110 10.97 9.82 1.88
N ASN A 111 9.84 9.14 1.70
CA ASN A 111 8.87 8.83 2.77
C ASN A 111 9.48 7.91 3.83
N ARG A 112 10.21 6.85 3.41
CA ARG A 112 10.99 6.02 4.33
C ARG A 112 12.09 6.80 5.05
N GLY A 113 12.65 7.84 4.43
CA GLY A 113 13.57 8.77 5.09
C GLY A 113 12.91 9.56 6.22
N VAL A 114 11.65 10.00 6.04
CA VAL A 114 10.87 10.65 7.11
C VAL A 114 10.68 9.70 8.28
N TRP A 115 10.34 8.43 8.00
CA TRP A 115 10.16 7.41 9.04
C TRP A 115 11.45 7.23 9.86
N LYS A 116 12.61 7.16 9.21
CA LYS A 116 13.90 7.09 9.90
C LYS A 116 14.17 8.31 10.79
N ILE A 117 13.80 9.52 10.34
CA ILE A 117 13.93 10.74 11.17
C ILE A 117 13.06 10.63 12.43
N PHE A 118 11.88 10.02 12.34
CA PHE A 118 11.03 9.72 13.50
C PHE A 118 11.52 8.52 14.34
N GLY A 119 12.65 7.90 14.00
CA GLY A 119 13.19 6.73 14.70
C GLY A 119 12.42 5.43 14.42
N ILE A 120 11.75 5.35 13.27
CA ILE A 120 10.97 4.18 12.86
C ILE A 120 11.85 3.20 12.09
N ASP A 121 11.77 1.93 12.48
CA ASP A 121 12.49 0.81 11.87
C ASP A 121 11.65 -0.48 11.98
N ASP A 122 12.23 -1.62 11.64
CA ASP A 122 11.56 -2.92 11.65
C ASP A 122 11.07 -3.35 13.05
N LYS A 123 11.59 -2.76 14.12
CA LYS A 123 11.23 -3.04 15.52
C LYS A 123 10.34 -1.95 16.12
N ASN A 124 10.48 -0.71 15.66
CA ASN A 124 9.83 0.46 16.18
C ASN A 124 8.85 1.02 15.13
N ILE A 125 7.58 0.64 15.22
CA ILE A 125 6.53 1.04 14.25
C ILE A 125 5.77 2.33 14.65
N SER A 126 6.17 2.96 15.76
CA SER A 126 5.62 4.24 16.23
C SER A 126 6.64 5.01 17.06
N CYS A 127 6.44 6.32 17.18
CA CYS A 127 7.27 7.23 17.97
C CYS A 127 6.44 7.94 19.05
N GLU A 128 7.13 8.64 19.96
CA GLU A 128 6.47 9.58 20.89
C GLU A 128 5.72 10.64 20.10
N HIS A 129 4.47 10.92 20.48
CA HIS A 129 3.67 11.89 19.74
C HIS A 129 4.19 13.32 19.96
N PRO A 130 4.48 14.08 18.89
CA PRO A 130 5.22 15.35 18.99
C PRO A 130 4.46 16.47 19.72
N TYR A 131 3.14 16.35 19.84
CA TYR A 131 2.29 17.30 20.56
C TYR A 131 1.96 16.88 22.00
N ASP A 132 1.87 15.56 22.25
CA ASP A 132 1.33 15.00 23.49
C ASP A 132 2.10 13.73 23.85
N ARG A 133 3.07 13.86 24.76
CA ARG A 133 3.98 12.77 25.12
C ARG A 133 3.29 11.54 25.74
N SER A 134 2.02 11.66 26.16
CA SER A 134 1.25 10.52 26.66
C SER A 134 0.73 9.60 25.55
N ARG A 135 0.77 10.07 24.29
CA ARG A 135 0.31 9.34 23.11
C ARG A 135 1.48 8.91 22.23
N ARG A 136 1.17 8.01 21.30
CA ARG A 136 2.07 7.53 20.26
C ARG A 136 1.59 7.99 18.90
N LEU A 137 2.52 8.31 18.01
CA LEU A 137 2.26 8.56 16.59
C LEU A 137 2.67 7.32 15.79
N TRP A 138 1.73 6.73 15.07
CA TRP A 138 1.96 5.51 14.29
C TRP A 138 2.31 5.82 12.84
N MET A 139 3.31 5.16 12.28
CA MET A 139 3.62 5.25 10.85
C MET A 139 3.07 4.03 10.13
N ILE A 140 2.28 4.26 9.09
CA ILE A 140 1.57 3.21 8.36
C ILE A 140 1.90 3.35 6.89
N SER A 141 2.24 2.22 6.24
CA SER A 141 2.37 2.19 4.79
C SER A 141 1.01 2.14 4.13
N ASP A 142 0.83 2.78 2.97
CA ASP A 142 -0.36 2.56 2.15
C ASP A 142 -0.45 1.09 1.70
N PHE A 143 -1.39 0.37 2.30
CA PHE A 143 -1.66 -1.04 2.03
C PHE A 143 -1.96 -1.30 0.54
N ASN A 144 -2.64 -0.39 -0.16
CA ASN A 144 -2.93 -0.59 -1.59
C ASN A 144 -1.66 -0.50 -2.42
N HIS A 145 -0.73 0.38 -2.07
CA HIS A 145 0.58 0.45 -2.71
C HIS A 145 1.40 -0.82 -2.41
N LEU A 146 1.40 -1.28 -1.17
CA LEU A 146 2.04 -2.55 -0.81
C LEU A 146 1.50 -3.73 -1.61
N LEU A 147 0.17 -3.85 -1.77
CA LEU A 147 -0.42 -4.92 -2.57
C LEU A 147 -0.04 -4.85 -4.05
N LYS A 148 0.04 -3.65 -4.63
CA LYS A 148 0.51 -3.48 -6.02
C LYS A 148 1.96 -3.95 -6.18
N CYS A 149 2.84 -3.56 -5.25
CA CYS A 149 4.22 -4.03 -5.23
C CYS A 149 4.29 -5.54 -5.02
N PHE A 150 3.54 -6.08 -4.06
CA PHE A 150 3.48 -7.50 -3.76
C PHE A 150 3.02 -8.33 -4.96
N ARG A 151 1.98 -7.90 -5.68
CA ARG A 151 1.54 -8.50 -6.95
C ARG A 151 2.66 -8.46 -7.99
N THR A 152 3.30 -7.30 -8.19
CA THR A 152 4.40 -7.15 -9.15
C THR A 152 5.54 -8.12 -8.85
N SER A 153 5.97 -8.23 -7.60
CA SER A 153 7.04 -9.15 -7.19
C SER A 153 6.63 -10.62 -7.32
N THR A 154 5.39 -10.96 -6.95
CA THR A 154 4.88 -12.35 -7.03
C THR A 154 4.79 -12.86 -8.48
N LEU A 155 4.51 -11.96 -9.43
CA LEU A 155 4.28 -12.29 -10.84
C LEU A 155 5.39 -11.74 -11.75
N ASP A 156 6.57 -11.47 -11.20
CA ASP A 156 7.73 -11.01 -11.97
C ASP A 156 8.10 -12.05 -13.05
N ASP A 157 8.52 -11.59 -14.23
CA ASP A 157 8.99 -12.49 -15.29
C ASP A 157 10.32 -13.17 -14.88
N ASN A 158 11.08 -12.58 -13.96
CA ASN A 158 12.33 -13.15 -13.42
C ASN A 158 12.09 -14.08 -12.22
N LEU A 159 10.90 -14.08 -11.61
CA LEU A 159 10.54 -14.95 -10.49
C LEU A 159 9.51 -15.99 -10.95
N GLN A 160 9.98 -17.10 -11.50
CA GLN A 160 9.11 -18.16 -12.02
C GLN A 160 8.46 -18.99 -10.90
N GLU A 161 9.20 -19.21 -9.82
CA GLU A 161 8.73 -19.90 -8.63
C GLU A 161 9.47 -19.43 -7.38
N PHE A 162 8.83 -19.59 -6.22
CA PHE A 162 9.43 -19.28 -4.93
C PHE A 162 8.91 -20.23 -3.85
N GLN A 163 9.77 -20.57 -2.90
CA GLN A 163 9.41 -21.43 -1.78
C GLN A 163 8.68 -20.63 -0.69
N THR A 164 7.58 -21.17 -0.20
CA THR A 164 6.83 -20.66 0.98
C THR A 164 6.71 -21.77 2.04
N PRO A 165 6.19 -21.47 3.24
CA PRO A 165 5.83 -22.50 4.23
C PRO A 165 4.80 -23.52 3.71
N TYR A 166 4.00 -23.16 2.70
CA TYR A 166 3.02 -24.06 2.08
C TYR A 166 3.58 -24.92 0.95
N GLY A 167 4.85 -24.70 0.55
CA GLY A 167 5.50 -25.33 -0.60
C GLY A 167 5.87 -24.33 -1.69
N ILE A 168 6.23 -24.84 -2.87
CA ILE A 168 6.66 -24.04 -4.01
C ILE A 168 5.44 -23.38 -4.67
N VAL A 169 5.42 -22.05 -4.70
CA VAL A 169 4.44 -21.25 -5.45
C VAL A 169 5.03 -20.97 -6.84
N LYS A 170 4.23 -21.17 -7.90
CA LYS A 170 4.70 -21.06 -9.28
C LYS A 170 3.81 -20.11 -10.06
N LYS A 171 4.41 -19.12 -10.71
CA LYS A 171 3.70 -18.16 -11.57
C LYS A 171 2.90 -18.85 -12.68
N LYS A 172 3.46 -19.92 -13.25
CA LYS A 172 2.82 -20.75 -14.29
C LYS A 172 1.42 -21.25 -13.91
N HIS A 173 1.09 -21.34 -12.61
CA HIS A 173 -0.26 -21.76 -12.20
C HIS A 173 -1.30 -20.70 -12.54
N TRP A 174 -1.00 -19.41 -12.42
CA TRP A 174 -1.92 -18.35 -12.87
C TRP A 174 -2.05 -18.34 -14.38
N GLU A 175 -0.96 -18.58 -15.12
CA GLU A 175 -0.96 -18.62 -16.59
C GLU A 175 -1.76 -19.82 -17.11
N ALA A 176 -1.53 -21.01 -16.54
CA ALA A 176 -2.29 -22.21 -16.86
C ALA A 176 -3.77 -22.02 -16.57
N LEU A 177 -4.12 -21.50 -15.38
CA LEU A 177 -5.52 -21.22 -15.05
C LEU A 177 -6.17 -20.25 -16.05
N LEU A 178 -5.48 -19.20 -16.46
CA LEU A 178 -6.01 -18.24 -17.41
C LEU A 178 -6.36 -18.89 -18.75
N GLU A 179 -5.48 -19.77 -19.26
CA GLU A 179 -5.72 -20.52 -20.50
C GLU A 179 -6.84 -21.57 -20.34
N GLU A 180 -6.91 -22.29 -19.21
CA GLU A 180 -7.98 -23.28 -18.93
C GLU A 180 -9.37 -22.61 -18.78
N GLU A 181 -9.43 -21.42 -18.20
CA GLU A 181 -10.64 -20.59 -18.17
C GLU A 181 -11.05 -20.08 -19.57
N ASN A 182 -10.28 -20.41 -20.61
CA ASN A 182 -10.49 -20.02 -22.00
C ASN A 182 -10.78 -18.51 -22.12
N TYR A 183 -9.91 -17.69 -21.53
CA TYR A 183 -10.18 -16.27 -21.29
C TYR A 183 -10.56 -15.47 -22.56
N ARG A 184 -10.19 -15.95 -23.75
CA ARG A 184 -10.48 -15.33 -25.06
C ARG A 184 -11.92 -15.55 -25.54
N GLN A 185 -12.65 -16.50 -24.95
CA GLN A 185 -14.01 -16.84 -25.35
C GLN A 185 -15.04 -16.29 -24.34
N PRO A 186 -16.28 -16.04 -24.78
CA PRO A 186 -17.41 -15.77 -23.91
C PRO A 186 -17.96 -17.09 -23.35
N ASN A 187 -17.34 -17.59 -22.28
CA ASN A 187 -17.77 -18.77 -21.52
C ASN A 187 -18.05 -18.43 -20.05
N MET A 188 -18.71 -19.34 -19.35
CA MET A 188 -18.87 -19.26 -17.90
C MET A 188 -17.56 -19.68 -17.24
N LYS A 189 -16.96 -18.76 -16.47
CA LYS A 189 -15.65 -18.89 -15.85
C LYS A 189 -15.77 -18.94 -14.33
N ILE A 190 -14.96 -19.76 -13.66
CA ILE A 190 -14.92 -19.77 -12.18
C ILE A 190 -14.16 -18.51 -11.72
N ALA A 191 -12.95 -18.32 -12.25
CA ALA A 191 -12.15 -17.11 -12.04
C ALA A 191 -12.51 -15.99 -13.04
N TYR A 192 -13.79 -15.63 -13.14
CA TYR A 192 -14.32 -14.70 -14.16
C TYR A 192 -13.69 -13.30 -14.20
N LYS A 193 -13.06 -12.86 -13.10
CA LYS A 193 -12.34 -11.58 -13.04
C LYS A 193 -10.92 -11.67 -13.59
N LEU A 194 -10.32 -12.88 -13.60
CA LEU A 194 -8.93 -13.06 -13.99
C LEU A 194 -8.78 -12.78 -15.49
N THR A 195 -7.81 -11.92 -15.83
CA THR A 195 -7.52 -11.50 -17.20
C THR A 195 -6.01 -11.39 -17.39
N PRO A 196 -5.50 -11.33 -18.63
CA PRO A 196 -4.07 -11.10 -18.88
C PRO A 196 -3.50 -9.87 -18.17
N ALA A 197 -4.32 -8.83 -17.97
CA ALA A 197 -3.90 -7.61 -17.27
C ALA A 197 -3.61 -7.82 -15.78
N HIS A 198 -4.12 -8.89 -15.16
CA HIS A 198 -3.77 -9.26 -13.79
C HIS A 198 -2.34 -9.76 -13.67
N LEU A 199 -1.88 -10.54 -14.66
CA LEU A 199 -0.54 -11.11 -14.67
C LEU A 199 0.50 -10.12 -15.22
N LYS A 200 0.13 -9.38 -16.27
CA LYS A 200 1.03 -8.44 -16.95
C LYS A 200 0.35 -7.09 -17.22
N PRO A 201 0.14 -6.27 -16.16
CA PRO A 201 -0.45 -4.94 -16.32
C PRO A 201 0.47 -4.03 -17.13
N LYS A 202 -0.10 -3.21 -18.04
CA LYS A 202 0.63 -2.26 -18.87
C LYS A 202 0.29 -0.80 -18.52
N GLY A 203 1.30 0.07 -18.54
CA GLY A 203 1.11 1.52 -18.32
C GLY A 203 0.35 1.81 -17.03
N PHE A 204 -0.74 2.57 -17.13
CA PHE A 204 -1.61 2.93 -16.00
C PHE A 204 -2.28 1.73 -15.30
N GLN A 205 -2.35 0.56 -15.93
CA GLN A 205 -2.92 -0.65 -15.29
C GLN A 205 -2.08 -1.12 -14.08
N THR A 206 -0.80 -0.77 -14.04
CA THR A 206 0.08 -1.11 -12.89
C THR A 206 -0.43 -0.48 -11.58
N MET A 207 -1.09 0.67 -11.69
CA MET A 207 -1.70 1.42 -10.60
C MET A 207 -3.12 0.98 -10.24
N ASN A 208 -3.70 0.03 -10.99
CA ASN A 208 -5.05 -0.47 -10.76
C ASN A 208 -5.08 -1.44 -9.57
N VAL A 209 -5.65 -0.98 -8.44
CA VAL A 209 -5.79 -1.75 -7.20
C VAL A 209 -6.66 -3.00 -7.36
N PRO A 210 -7.84 -2.94 -8.03
CA PRO A 210 -8.59 -4.15 -8.37
C PRO A 210 -7.74 -5.26 -9.01
N LEU A 211 -6.90 -4.96 -10.01
CA LEU A 211 -6.02 -5.98 -10.62
C LEU A 211 -5.05 -6.61 -9.60
N ALA A 212 -4.50 -5.81 -8.68
CA ALA A 212 -3.58 -6.30 -7.65
C ALA A 212 -4.27 -7.14 -6.57
N THR A 213 -5.57 -6.91 -6.31
CA THR A 213 -6.33 -7.67 -5.30
C THR A 213 -6.97 -8.93 -5.88
N GLN A 214 -7.53 -8.85 -7.09
CA GLN A 214 -8.31 -9.92 -7.70
C GLN A 214 -7.47 -11.12 -8.13
N VAL A 215 -6.17 -10.93 -8.39
CA VAL A 215 -5.25 -12.03 -8.71
C VAL A 215 -5.05 -12.99 -7.53
N PHE A 216 -5.29 -12.49 -6.31
CA PHE A 216 -5.32 -13.25 -5.07
C PHE A 216 -6.78 -13.46 -4.60
N GLY A 217 -7.74 -13.47 -5.52
CA GLY A 217 -9.15 -13.70 -5.19
C GLY A 217 -9.41 -15.14 -4.78
N HIS A 218 -10.38 -15.35 -3.89
CA HIS A 218 -10.83 -16.69 -3.52
C HIS A 218 -11.33 -17.49 -4.73
N GLU A 219 -11.95 -16.82 -5.70
CA GLU A 219 -12.39 -17.45 -6.95
C GLU A 219 -11.21 -18.04 -7.74
N VAL A 220 -10.01 -17.46 -7.63
CA VAL A 220 -8.79 -17.95 -8.29
C VAL A 220 -8.30 -19.24 -7.64
N SER A 221 -8.23 -19.30 -6.30
CA SER A 221 -7.81 -20.53 -5.60
C SER A 221 -8.80 -21.68 -5.83
N VAL A 222 -10.10 -21.39 -5.79
CA VAL A 222 -11.16 -22.38 -6.10
C VAL A 222 -11.06 -22.89 -7.55
N ALA A 223 -10.82 -22.00 -8.50
CA ALA A 223 -10.67 -22.41 -9.90
C ALA A 223 -9.41 -23.27 -10.10
N MET A 224 -8.27 -22.89 -9.50
CA MET A 224 -7.05 -23.73 -9.52
C MET A 224 -7.33 -25.13 -8.95
N ALA A 225 -8.07 -25.21 -7.83
CA ALA A 225 -8.45 -26.48 -7.22
C ALA A 225 -9.34 -27.33 -8.15
N HIS A 226 -10.32 -26.70 -8.80
CA HIS A 226 -11.23 -27.37 -9.73
C HIS A 226 -10.48 -27.99 -10.92
N TYR A 227 -9.52 -27.27 -11.50
CA TYR A 227 -8.80 -27.74 -12.69
C TYR A 227 -7.63 -28.71 -12.38
N GLN A 228 -7.31 -29.02 -11.11
CA GLN A 228 -6.20 -29.93 -10.78
C GLN A 228 -6.34 -31.33 -11.38
N SER A 229 -7.58 -31.83 -11.53
CA SER A 229 -7.84 -33.18 -12.04
C SER A 229 -7.85 -33.26 -13.57
N VAL A 230 -7.89 -32.13 -14.27
CA VAL A 230 -8.03 -32.06 -15.73
C VAL A 230 -6.87 -31.36 -16.44
N CYS A 231 -6.14 -30.50 -15.73
CA CYS A 231 -4.99 -29.78 -16.27
C CYS A 231 -3.70 -30.21 -15.57
N ASP A 232 -2.81 -30.90 -16.30
CA ASP A 232 -1.53 -31.38 -15.76
C ASP A 232 -0.66 -30.24 -15.20
N LYS A 233 -0.75 -29.03 -15.78
CA LYS A 233 0.01 -27.85 -15.33
C LYS A 233 -0.45 -27.31 -13.97
N LEU A 234 -1.63 -27.72 -13.49
CA LEU A 234 -2.21 -27.30 -12.21
C LEU A 234 -2.19 -28.41 -11.16
N LYS A 235 -1.70 -29.61 -11.49
CA LYS A 235 -1.70 -30.77 -10.59
C LYS A 235 -0.95 -30.52 -9.28
N ASP A 236 0.12 -29.73 -9.33
CA ASP A 236 0.94 -29.32 -8.17
C ASP A 236 0.58 -27.91 -7.64
N SER A 237 -0.60 -27.37 -7.95
CA SER A 237 -0.99 -26.00 -7.58
C SER A 237 -1.43 -25.80 -6.12
N THR A 238 -1.53 -26.87 -5.31
CA THR A 238 -2.00 -26.79 -3.91
C THR A 238 -1.24 -25.77 -3.05
N PRO A 239 0.11 -25.65 -3.11
CA PRO A 239 0.83 -24.58 -2.40
C PRO A 239 0.41 -23.17 -2.84
N THR A 240 0.21 -22.97 -4.15
CA THR A 240 -0.25 -21.69 -4.71
C THR A 240 -1.66 -21.33 -4.27
N GLN A 241 -2.56 -22.29 -4.17
CA GLN A 241 -3.91 -22.07 -3.65
C GLN A 241 -3.87 -21.57 -2.20
N LYS A 242 -3.11 -22.24 -1.32
CA LYS A 242 -2.96 -21.85 0.09
C LYS A 242 -2.34 -20.47 0.24
N PHE A 243 -1.35 -20.16 -0.60
CA PHE A 243 -0.75 -18.83 -0.67
C PHE A 243 -1.76 -17.76 -1.10
N ILE A 244 -2.55 -18.02 -2.14
CA ILE A 244 -3.63 -17.11 -2.56
C ILE A 244 -4.62 -16.90 -1.42
N ASP A 245 -5.04 -17.96 -0.73
CA ASP A 245 -6.04 -17.88 0.35
C ASP A 245 -5.55 -17.07 1.55
N VAL A 246 -4.28 -17.21 1.96
CA VAL A 246 -3.74 -16.42 3.09
C VAL A 246 -3.66 -14.92 2.73
N VAL A 247 -3.24 -14.61 1.51
CA VAL A 247 -3.21 -13.23 0.99
C VAL A 247 -4.63 -12.67 0.85
N TYR A 248 -5.58 -13.47 0.34
CA TYR A 248 -6.98 -13.09 0.21
C TYR A 248 -7.59 -12.69 1.57
N LYS A 249 -7.37 -13.51 2.60
CA LYS A 249 -7.85 -13.24 3.96
C LYS A 249 -7.30 -11.92 4.51
N LEU A 250 -6.00 -11.65 4.31
CA LEU A 250 -5.40 -10.37 4.67
C LEU A 250 -6.07 -9.21 3.92
N ILE A 251 -6.24 -9.31 2.59
CA ILE A 251 -6.89 -8.28 1.78
C ILE A 251 -8.30 -7.99 2.32
N LYS A 252 -9.07 -9.02 2.66
CA LYS A 252 -10.41 -8.88 3.23
C LYS A 252 -10.42 -8.20 4.60
N ALA A 253 -9.42 -8.48 5.45
CA ALA A 253 -9.29 -7.83 6.74
C ALA A 253 -8.95 -6.34 6.59
N MET A 254 -7.99 -6.02 5.73
CA MET A 254 -7.45 -4.66 5.56
C MET A 254 -8.35 -3.75 4.70
N SER A 255 -9.26 -4.31 3.91
CA SER A 255 -10.19 -3.56 3.04
C SER A 255 -11.63 -3.51 3.55
N SER A 256 -11.89 -4.02 4.76
CA SER A 256 -13.24 -4.07 5.33
C SER A 256 -13.82 -2.66 5.54
N ARG A 257 -15.05 -2.46 5.05
CA ARG A 257 -15.83 -1.21 5.20
C ARG A 257 -17.17 -1.42 5.89
N GLU A 258 -17.48 -2.65 6.27
CA GLU A 258 -18.75 -3.01 6.89
C GLU A 258 -18.58 -3.05 8.42
N PRO A 259 -19.44 -2.38 9.20
CA PRO A 259 -19.35 -2.42 10.67
C PRO A 259 -19.36 -3.84 11.25
N LYS A 260 -20.11 -4.77 10.63
CA LYS A 260 -20.17 -6.19 11.04
C LYS A 260 -18.86 -6.95 10.81
N LYS A 261 -17.99 -6.42 9.96
CA LYS A 261 -16.68 -6.98 9.60
C LYS A 261 -15.55 -6.02 10.02
N ALA A 262 -15.84 -5.08 10.92
CA ALA A 262 -14.84 -4.13 11.40
C ALA A 262 -13.77 -4.87 12.19
N LEU A 263 -12.54 -4.38 12.16
CA LEU A 263 -11.49 -4.85 13.05
C LEU A 263 -11.83 -4.41 14.49
N TYR A 264 -11.83 -5.36 15.43
CA TYR A 264 -12.00 -5.07 16.86
C TYR A 264 -11.07 -5.95 17.71
N VAL A 265 -10.86 -5.55 18.96
CA VAL A 265 -9.74 -6.05 19.80
C VAL A 265 -9.93 -7.50 20.26
N LYS A 266 -11.17 -7.98 20.36
CA LYS A 266 -11.48 -9.30 20.92
C LYS A 266 -10.99 -10.44 20.01
N GLU A 267 -10.72 -11.59 20.63
CA GLU A 267 -10.15 -12.76 19.94
C GLU A 267 -11.07 -13.43 18.91
N ASP A 268 -12.39 -13.21 19.01
CA ASP A 268 -13.36 -13.72 18.04
C ASP A 268 -13.38 -12.91 16.72
N CYS A 269 -12.61 -11.83 16.63
CA CYS A 269 -12.54 -11.01 15.43
C CYS A 269 -11.79 -11.74 14.30
N CYS A 270 -12.53 -12.20 13.28
CA CYS A 270 -11.93 -12.91 12.15
C CYS A 270 -10.95 -12.04 11.33
N GLN A 271 -11.13 -10.72 11.29
CA GLN A 271 -10.18 -9.80 10.65
C GLN A 271 -8.87 -9.73 11.43
N LYS A 272 -8.92 -9.68 12.77
CA LYS A 272 -7.74 -9.73 13.63
C LYS A 272 -6.99 -11.05 13.42
N GLN A 273 -7.71 -12.18 13.44
CA GLN A 273 -7.10 -13.48 13.21
C GLN A 273 -6.44 -13.58 11.84
N ALA A 274 -7.09 -13.08 10.77
CA ALA A 274 -6.51 -13.08 9.43
C ALA A 274 -5.20 -12.27 9.35
N ILE A 275 -5.08 -11.16 10.09
CA ILE A 275 -3.84 -10.37 10.18
C ILE A 275 -2.77 -11.15 10.94
N LEU A 276 -3.12 -11.74 12.09
CA LEU A 276 -2.19 -12.54 12.90
C LEU A 276 -1.68 -13.77 12.15
N ASP A 277 -2.57 -14.50 11.47
CA ASP A 277 -2.23 -15.65 10.63
C ASP A 277 -1.26 -15.24 9.51
N PHE A 278 -1.49 -14.08 8.89
CA PHE A 278 -0.60 -13.58 7.85
C PHE A 278 0.77 -13.15 8.41
N LEU A 279 0.81 -12.51 9.59
CA LEU A 279 2.07 -12.19 10.27
C LEU A 279 2.87 -13.46 10.59
N GLN A 280 2.21 -14.49 11.14
CA GLN A 280 2.86 -15.77 11.40
C GLN A 280 3.38 -16.42 10.12
N PHE A 281 2.59 -16.34 9.03
CA PHE A 281 3.02 -16.80 7.71
C PHE A 281 4.28 -16.08 7.21
N LEU A 282 4.40 -14.75 7.39
CA LEU A 282 5.61 -14.01 7.01
C LEU A 282 6.83 -14.45 7.83
N GLU A 283 6.68 -14.64 9.15
CA GLU A 283 7.78 -15.13 10.00
C GLU A 283 8.26 -16.52 9.56
N ASP A 284 7.32 -17.42 9.25
CA ASP A 284 7.67 -18.76 8.80
C ASP A 284 8.28 -18.74 7.40
N TRP A 285 7.82 -17.84 6.54
CA TRP A 285 8.40 -17.65 5.21
C TRP A 285 9.85 -17.14 5.31
N GLU A 286 10.12 -16.17 6.18
CA GLU A 286 11.49 -15.66 6.40
C GLU A 286 12.43 -16.76 6.93
N LYS A 287 11.95 -17.67 7.79
CA LYS A 287 12.73 -18.83 8.26
C LYS A 287 13.08 -19.79 7.11
N VAL A 288 12.13 -20.02 6.21
CA VAL A 288 12.33 -20.87 5.02
C VAL A 288 13.36 -20.25 4.08
N GLU A 289 13.29 -18.95 3.84
CA GLU A 289 14.24 -18.23 2.99
C GLU A 289 15.66 -18.26 3.58
N LYS A 290 15.80 -17.96 4.88
CA LYS A 290 17.09 -18.06 5.59
C LYS A 290 17.69 -19.46 5.45
N LYS A 291 16.88 -20.51 5.63
CA LYS A 291 17.35 -21.90 5.47
C LYS A 291 17.86 -22.18 4.06
N ASN A 292 17.19 -21.68 3.02
CA ASN A 292 17.62 -21.87 1.63
C ASN A 292 18.93 -21.14 1.32
N LEU A 293 19.12 -19.92 1.87
CA LEU A 293 20.37 -19.17 1.78
C LEU A 293 21.54 -19.93 2.43
N TYR A 294 21.33 -20.53 3.61
CA TYR A 294 22.36 -21.36 4.26
C TYR A 294 22.63 -22.68 3.53
N GLN A 295 21.68 -23.18 2.74
CA GLN A 295 21.82 -24.41 1.95
C GLN A 295 22.34 -24.16 0.52
N GLY A 296 22.65 -22.91 0.15
CA GLY A 296 23.19 -22.55 -1.17
C GLY A 296 22.17 -22.68 -2.31
N VAL A 297 20.88 -22.76 -2.00
CA VAL A 297 19.80 -22.82 -3.00
C VAL A 297 19.29 -21.40 -3.22
N CYS A 298 19.93 -20.66 -4.12
CA CYS A 298 19.40 -19.39 -4.61
C CYS A 298 18.42 -19.68 -5.77
N TYR A 299 17.20 -19.17 -5.67
CA TYR A 299 16.24 -19.07 -6.78
C TYR A 299 16.36 -17.71 -7.45
#